data_AF-A0A3S8Z8A8-F1
#
_entry.id   AF-A0A3S8Z8A8-F1
#
_cell.length_a   1.000
_cell.length_b   1.000
_cell.length_c   1.000
_cell.angle_alpha   90.00
_cell.angle_beta   90.00
_cell.angle_gamma   90.00
#
_symmetry.space_group_name_H-M   'P 1'
#
loop_
_entity.id
_entity.type
_entity.pdbx_description
1 polymer ?
#
loop_
_entity_poly.entity_id
_entity_poly.type
_entity_poly.pdbx_seq_one_letter_code
_entity_poly.pdbx_strand_id
1 'polypeptide(L)'
;MENIRRLYWAGAITAVGYSIVGIIVAIQAGFPPVLFIAVLFSLAGAAAASRGASRADLAWWAGGVLLTGFITPTTWGIAPMIIAITLVLVVSILLWREVRRRQDPMRGTKR
;
A
#
# COMPACT_ATOMS: atom_id res chain seq x y z
N MET A 1 4.04 6.54 17.33
CA MET A 1 2.95 5.62 16.92
C MET A 1 1.93 6.30 16.00
N GLU A 2 1.43 7.48 16.34
CA GLU A 2 0.34 8.12 15.57
C GLU A 2 0.72 8.46 14.12
N ASN A 3 1.94 8.95 13.88
CA ASN A 3 2.42 9.22 12.51
C ASN A 3 2.50 7.95 11.63
N ILE A 4 2.87 6.80 12.20
CA ILE A 4 2.91 5.51 11.48
C ILE A 4 1.48 5.05 11.15
N ARG A 5 0.55 5.21 12.09
CA ARG A 5 -0.86 4.87 11.86
C ARG A 5 -1.49 5.75 10.79
N ARG A 6 -1.14 7.03 10.73
CA ARG A 6 -1.53 7.96 9.65
C ARG A 6 -0.95 7.53 8.30
N LEU A 7 0.31 7.09 8.26
CA LEU A 7 0.95 6.55 7.05
C LEU A 7 0.26 5.29 6.52
N TYR A 8 -0.15 4.38 7.41
CA TYR A 8 -0.93 3.20 7.01
C TYR A 8 -2.26 3.59 6.37
N TRP A 9 -3.00 4.51 6.99
CA TRP A 9 -4.24 5.01 6.42
C TRP A 9 -4.05 5.76 5.11
N ALA A 10 -3.00 6.59 5.01
CA ALA A 10 -2.65 7.28 3.77
C ALA A 10 -2.41 6.28 2.63
N GLY A 11 -1.63 5.21 2.87
CA GLY A 11 -1.40 4.18 1.86
C GLY A 11 -2.64 3.36 1.51
N ALA A 12 -3.53 3.11 2.48
CA ALA A 12 -4.81 2.45 2.20
C ALA A 12 -5.72 3.34 1.33
N ILE A 13 -5.79 4.65 1.60
CA ILE A 13 -6.52 5.62 0.78
C ILE A 13 -5.92 5.68 -0.63
N THR A 14 -4.60 5.70 -0.75
CA THR A 14 -3.92 5.64 -2.06
C THR A 14 -4.26 4.37 -2.83
N ALA A 15 -4.25 3.21 -2.18
CA ALA A 15 -4.65 1.94 -2.81
C ALA A 15 -6.11 1.99 -3.27
N VAL A 16 -7.04 2.49 -2.44
CA VAL A 16 -8.44 2.67 -2.84
C VAL A 16 -8.56 3.60 -4.05
N GLY A 17 -7.84 4.73 -4.05
CA GLY A 17 -7.81 5.66 -5.18
C GLY A 17 -7.32 4.99 -6.47
N TYR A 18 -6.24 4.22 -6.40
CA TYR A 18 -5.74 3.45 -7.54
C TYR A 18 -6.74 2.41 -8.05
N SER A 19 -7.45 1.72 -7.15
CA SER A 19 -8.51 0.79 -7.56
C SER A 19 -9.66 1.50 -8.28
N ILE A 20 -10.07 2.69 -7.85
CA ILE A 20 -11.09 3.49 -8.53
C ILE A 20 -10.63 3.89 -9.93
N VAL A 21 -9.39 4.38 -10.05
CA VAL A 21 -8.79 4.72 -11.36
C VAL A 21 -8.75 3.48 -12.27
N GLY A 22 -8.38 2.33 -11.71
CA GLY A 22 -8.35 1.08 -12.46
C GLY A 22 -9.72 0.65 -12.99
N ILE A 23 -10.78 0.84 -12.20
CA ILE A 23 -12.17 0.61 -12.62
C ILE A 23 -12.54 1.52 -13.79
N ILE A 24 -12.24 2.83 -13.68
CA ILE A 24 -12.56 3.81 -14.73
C ILE A 24 -11.86 3.43 -16.05
N VAL A 25 -10.58 3.07 -15.97
CA VAL A 25 -9.80 2.63 -17.15
C VAL A 25 -10.38 1.35 -17.74
N ALA A 26 -10.77 0.37 -16.92
CA ALA A 26 -11.39 -0.86 -17.39
C ALA A 26 -12.72 -0.61 -18.12
N ILE A 27 -13.55 0.34 -17.62
CA ILE A 27 -14.78 0.78 -18.28
C ILE A 27 -14.46 1.41 -19.65
N GLN A 28 -13.51 2.34 -19.70
CA GLN A 28 -13.13 3.02 -20.96
C GLN A 28 -12.55 2.06 -22.00
N ALA A 29 -11.83 1.02 -21.57
CA ALA A 29 -11.27 0.00 -22.44
C ALA A 29 -12.30 -1.04 -22.93
N GLY A 30 -13.57 -0.95 -22.52
CA GLY A 30 -14.62 -1.88 -22.92
C GLY A 30 -14.59 -3.23 -22.20
N PHE A 31 -14.06 -3.28 -20.97
CA PHE A 31 -14.00 -4.48 -20.12
C PHE A 31 -13.39 -5.73 -20.76
N PRO A 32 -12.16 -5.68 -21.30
CA PRO A 32 -11.46 -6.90 -21.66
C PRO A 32 -11.30 -7.81 -20.41
N PRO A 33 -11.42 -9.14 -20.54
CA PRO A 33 -11.47 -10.07 -19.40
C PRO A 33 -10.27 -9.95 -18.44
N VAL A 34 -9.09 -9.65 -18.97
CA VAL A 34 -7.86 -9.44 -18.20
C VAL A 34 -7.98 -8.23 -17.26
N LEU A 35 -8.60 -7.14 -17.73
CA LEU A 35 -8.80 -5.95 -16.90
C LEU A 35 -9.89 -6.16 -15.85
N PHE A 36 -10.89 -6.99 -16.13
CA PHE A 36 -11.90 -7.36 -15.13
C PHE A 36 -11.28 -8.10 -13.95
N ILE A 37 -10.45 -9.11 -14.22
CA ILE A 37 -9.69 -9.83 -13.19
C ILE A 37 -8.79 -8.84 -12.43
N ALA A 38 -8.12 -7.95 -13.15
CA ALA A 38 -7.26 -6.95 -12.54
C ALA A 38 -8.02 -6.04 -11.55
N VAL A 39 -9.21 -5.57 -11.93
CA VAL A 39 -10.09 -4.79 -11.05
C VAL A 39 -10.45 -5.56 -9.78
N LEU A 40 -10.82 -6.83 -9.89
CA LEU A 40 -11.17 -7.67 -8.73
C LEU A 40 -9.99 -7.80 -7.75
N PHE A 41 -8.79 -8.07 -8.27
CA PHE A 41 -7.59 -8.15 -7.44
C PHE A 41 -7.19 -6.80 -6.85
N SER A 42 -7.38 -5.71 -7.59
CA SER A 42 -7.13 -4.35 -7.10
C SER A 42 -8.06 -4.01 -5.92
N LEU A 43 -9.34 -4.39 -6.02
CA LEU A 43 -10.31 -4.27 -4.93
C LEU A 43 -9.94 -5.13 -3.71
N ALA A 44 -9.54 -6.38 -3.94
CA ALA A 44 -9.05 -7.26 -2.88
C ALA A 44 -7.80 -6.69 -2.20
N GLY A 45 -6.87 -6.11 -2.96
CA GLY A 45 -5.68 -5.43 -2.45
C GLY A 45 -6.04 -4.20 -1.62
N ALA A 46 -6.98 -3.38 -2.06
CA ALA A 46 -7.42 -2.20 -1.33
C ALA A 46 -8.13 -2.58 -0.01
N ALA A 47 -8.92 -3.65 -0.03
CA ALA A 47 -9.54 -4.20 1.17
C ALA A 47 -8.49 -4.76 2.16
N ALA A 48 -7.50 -5.50 1.66
CA ALA A 48 -6.38 -6.00 2.45
C ALA A 48 -5.55 -4.85 3.06
N ALA A 49 -5.25 -3.81 2.27
CA ALA A 49 -4.55 -2.62 2.72
C ALA A 49 -5.31 -1.89 3.84
N SER A 50 -6.62 -1.70 3.65
CA SER A 50 -7.50 -1.03 4.62
C SER A 50 -7.64 -1.84 5.92
N ARG A 51 -7.73 -3.17 5.82
CA ARG A 51 -7.76 -4.07 6.98
C ARG A 51 -6.42 -4.07 7.72
N GLY A 52 -5.30 -4.11 7.00
CA GLY A 52 -3.96 -3.99 7.55
C GLY A 52 -3.76 -2.65 8.28
N ALA A 53 -4.21 -1.54 7.68
CA ALA A 53 -4.14 -0.22 8.30
C ALA A 53 -4.95 -0.12 9.60
N SER A 54 -6.15 -0.71 9.61
CA SER A 54 -7.04 -0.71 10.79
C SER A 54 -6.44 -1.51 11.96
N ARG A 55 -5.73 -2.60 11.66
CA ARG A 55 -5.09 -3.49 12.65
C ARG A 55 -3.63 -3.15 12.94
N ALA A 56 -3.07 -2.12 12.27
CA ALA A 56 -1.63 -1.81 12.27
C ALA A 56 -0.75 -3.02 11.89
N ASP A 57 -1.27 -3.91 11.04
CA ASP A 57 -0.57 -5.10 10.55
C ASP A 57 0.15 -4.76 9.24
N LEU A 58 1.48 -4.68 9.32
CA LEU A 58 2.33 -4.32 8.20
C LEU A 58 2.23 -5.31 7.05
N ALA A 59 2.12 -6.62 7.33
CA ALA A 59 2.16 -7.65 6.30
C ALA A 59 0.90 -7.58 5.43
N TRP A 60 -0.28 -7.49 6.07
CA TRP A 60 -1.55 -7.31 5.36
C TRP A 60 -1.62 -5.97 4.64
N TRP A 61 -1.10 -4.90 5.27
CA TRP A 61 -1.09 -3.58 4.65
C TRP A 61 -0.20 -3.53 3.40
N ALA A 62 1.05 -3.98 3.52
CA ALA A 62 2.02 -3.95 2.44
C ALA A 62 1.60 -4.88 1.30
N GLY A 63 1.13 -6.08 1.62
CA GLY A 63 0.59 -7.02 0.63
C GLY A 63 -0.57 -6.43 -0.15
N GLY A 64 -1.50 -5.74 0.53
CA GLY A 64 -2.62 -5.07 -0.11
C GLY A 64 -2.20 -3.93 -1.05
N VAL A 65 -1.32 -3.04 -0.58
CA VAL A 65 -0.81 -1.89 -1.37
C VAL A 65 -0.05 -2.37 -2.61
N LEU A 66 0.78 -3.41 -2.46
CA LEU A 66 1.51 -4.01 -3.59
C LEU A 66 0.55 -4.67 -4.59
N LEU A 67 -0.41 -5.46 -4.11
CA LEU A 67 -1.38 -6.12 -4.98
C LEU A 67 -2.18 -5.12 -5.81
N THR A 68 -2.65 -4.03 -5.19
CA THR A 68 -3.33 -2.95 -5.88
C THR A 68 -2.41 -2.24 -6.88
N GLY A 69 -1.20 -1.86 -6.48
CA GLY A 69 -0.26 -1.14 -7.35
C GLY A 69 0.28 -1.95 -8.52
N PHE A 70 0.39 -3.28 -8.37
CA PHE A 70 0.89 -4.18 -9.41
C PHE A 70 -0.18 -4.46 -10.48
N ILE A 71 -1.46 -4.47 -10.07
CA ILE A 71 -2.56 -4.93 -10.91
C ILE A 71 -3.38 -3.78 -11.49
N THR A 72 -3.28 -2.57 -10.93
CA THR A 72 -3.87 -1.37 -11.54
C THR A 72 -3.48 -1.32 -13.03
N PRO A 73 -4.45 -1.16 -13.95
CA PRO A 73 -4.27 -1.43 -15.37
C PRO A 73 -3.02 -0.75 -15.92
N THR A 74 -2.19 -1.59 -16.54
CA THR A 74 -0.91 -1.35 -17.22
C THR A 74 -0.92 -0.23 -18.28
N THR A 75 -2.05 0.45 -18.47
CA THR A 75 -2.18 1.69 -19.24
C THR A 75 -1.19 2.79 -18.84
N TRP A 76 -0.78 2.87 -17.57
CA TRP A 76 0.23 3.82 -17.08
C TRP A 76 1.65 3.21 -16.99
N GLY A 77 1.82 1.97 -17.46
CA GLY A 77 3.09 1.24 -17.40
C GLY A 77 3.53 0.87 -15.98
N ILE A 78 4.85 0.89 -15.75
CA ILE A 78 5.51 0.44 -14.51
C ILE A 78 5.37 1.45 -13.35
N ALA A 79 4.90 2.67 -13.60
CA ALA A 79 4.88 3.75 -12.62
C ALA A 79 4.07 3.44 -11.33
N PRO A 80 2.83 2.90 -11.38
CA PRO A 80 2.05 2.59 -10.18
C PRO A 80 2.74 1.53 -9.31
N MET A 81 3.43 0.57 -9.95
CA MET A 81 4.20 -0.46 -9.28
C MET A 81 5.39 0.12 -8.52
N ILE A 82 6.15 1.03 -9.14
CA ILE A 82 7.27 1.72 -8.49
C ILE A 82 6.79 2.53 -7.29
N ILE A 83 5.68 3.25 -7.42
CA ILE A 83 5.11 4.04 -6.32
C ILE A 83 4.70 3.13 -5.17
N ALA A 84 3.99 2.03 -5.43
CA ALA A 84 3.58 1.08 -4.40
C ALA A 84 4.78 0.44 -3.68
N ILE A 85 5.80 0.00 -4.43
CA ILE A 85 7.04 -0.57 -3.85
C ILE A 85 7.75 0.48 -2.98
N THR A 86 7.89 1.71 -3.47
CA THR A 86 8.56 2.79 -2.74
C THR A 86 7.82 3.09 -1.44
N LEU A 87 6.49 3.17 -1.48
CA LEU A 87 5.66 3.43 -0.31
C LEU A 87 5.84 2.35 0.77
N VAL A 88 5.82 1.08 0.35
CA VAL A 88 6.04 -0.06 1.26
C VAL A 88 7.44 -0.05 1.85
N LEU A 89 8.46 0.27 1.04
CA LEU A 89 9.84 0.35 1.49
C LEU A 89 10.02 1.46 2.55
N VAL A 90 9.49 2.65 2.30
CA VAL A 90 9.56 3.79 3.22
C VAL A 90 8.90 3.44 4.56
N VAL A 91 7.69 2.88 4.54
CA VAL A 91 6.98 2.51 5.77
C VAL A 91 7.73 1.42 6.53
N SER A 92 8.28 0.42 5.83
CA SER A 92 9.07 -0.66 6.44
C SER A 92 10.35 -0.13 7.10
N ILE A 93 11.06 0.82 6.45
CA ILE A 93 12.25 1.47 7.02
C ILE A 93 11.89 2.28 8.26
N LEU A 94 10.79 3.02 8.24
CA LEU A 94 10.33 3.81 9.39
C LEU A 94 9.97 2.92 10.58
N LEU A 95 9.29 1.80 10.34
CA LEU A 95 8.99 0.80 11.37
C LEU A 95 10.26 0.16 11.92
N TRP A 96 11.21 -0.22 11.07
CA TRP A 96 12.49 -0.77 11.51
C TRP A 96 13.26 0.19 12.42
N ARG A 97 13.29 1.49 12.07
CA ARG A 97 13.92 2.53 12.90
C ARG A 97 13.22 2.69 14.24
N GLU A 98 11.88 2.64 14.27
CA GLU A 98 11.09 2.75 15.50
C GLU A 98 11.31 1.52 16.42
N VAL A 99 11.33 0.31 15.86
CA VAL A 99 11.61 -0.92 16.60
C VAL A 99 13.00 -0.89 17.21
N ARG A 100 14.03 -0.50 16.44
CA ARG A 100 15.39 -0.34 16.96
C ARG A 100 15.48 0.67 18.10
N ARG A 101 14.80 1.81 18.02
CA ARG A 101 14.78 2.81 19.11
C ARG A 101 14.19 2.24 20.42
N ARG A 102 13.20 1.34 20.32
CA ARG A 102 12.60 0.70 21.50
C ARG A 102 13.48 -0.40 22.09
N GLN A 103 14.29 -1.06 21.27
CA GLN A 103 15.22 -2.10 21.70
C GLN A 103 16.55 -1.54 22.24
N ASP A 104 16.92 -0.31 21.88
CA ASP A 104 18.07 0.43 22.44
C ASP A 104 17.63 1.62 23.34
N PRO A 105 16.96 1.39 24.50
CA PRO A 105 16.66 2.48 25.44
C PRO A 105 17.93 3.13 26.03
N MET A 106 19.08 2.45 25.94
CA MET A 106 20.37 2.89 26.51
C MET A 106 21.15 3.91 25.65
N ARG A 107 20.64 4.33 24.49
CA ARG A 107 21.24 5.44 23.72
C ARG A 107 20.79 6.83 24.17
N GLY A 108 19.84 6.93 25.10
CA GLY A 108 19.36 8.18 25.70
C GLY A 108 20.15 8.67 26.93
N THR A 109 21.12 7.89 27.42
CA THR A 109 21.93 8.23 28.61
C THR A 109 23.39 8.44 28.24
N LYS A 110 23.67 9.25 27.22
CA LYS A 110 24.95 9.97 27.15
C LYS A 110 24.71 11.42 26.74
N ARG A 111 24.53 12.22 27.80
CA ARG A 111 24.86 13.65 27.99
C ARG A 111 24.31 14.64 26.97
#